data_AF-A0A0E3Q8W9-F1
#
_entry.id   AF-A0A0E3Q8W9-F1
#
_cell.length_a   1.000
_cell.length_b   1.000
_cell.length_c   1.000
_cell.angle_alpha   90.00
_cell.angle_beta   90.00
_cell.angle_gamma   90.00
#
_symmetry.space_group_name_H-M   'P 1'
#
loop_
_entity.id
_entity.type
_entity.pdbx_description
1 polymer ?
#
loop_
_entity_poly.entity_id
_entity_poly.type
_entity_poly.pdbx_seq_one_letter_code
_entity_poly.pdbx_strand_id
1 'polypeptide(L)' 'MAEADFEEKVIKELDSIKKQLTDIREHMVDVDCILTDKERKLVDKSYEHQKKEKLISLSEFKKELGI' A
#
# COMPACT_ATOMS: atom_id res chain seq x y z
N MET A 1 13.51 -1.77 37.63
CA MET A 1 14.64 -1.45 36.73
C MET A 1 14.74 -2.46 35.58
N ALA A 2 14.65 -3.78 35.81
CA ALA A 2 14.71 -4.79 34.75
C ALA A 2 13.52 -4.76 33.75
N GLU A 3 12.32 -4.37 34.18
CA GLU A 3 11.15 -4.29 33.29
C GLU A 3 11.22 -3.14 32.28
N ALA A 4 11.70 -1.97 32.70
CA ALA A 4 11.90 -0.83 31.79
C ALA A 4 12.94 -1.14 30.70
N ASP A 5 13.97 -1.92 31.05
CA ASP A 5 15.04 -2.35 30.15
C ASP A 5 14.54 -3.39 29.13
N PHE A 6 13.54 -4.19 29.50
CA PHE A 6 12.86 -5.12 28.60
C PHE A 6 11.91 -4.38 27.64
N GLU A 7 11.11 -3.45 28.16
CA GLU A 7 10.18 -2.66 27.37
C GLU A 7 10.90 -1.80 26.31
N GLU A 8 12.04 -1.20 26.66
CA GLU A 8 12.86 -0.43 25.72
C GLU A 8 13.42 -1.32 24.59
N LYS A 9 13.82 -2.56 24.90
CA LYS A 9 14.28 -3.53 23.89
C LYS A 9 13.17 -3.90 22.93
N VAL A 10 11.98 -4.19 23.44
CA VAL A 10 10.81 -4.52 22.62
C VAL A 10 10.44 -3.38 21.68
N ILE A 11 10.41 -2.13 22.17
CA ILE A 11 10.10 -0.96 21.34
C ILE A 11 11.13 -0.79 20.21
N LYS A 12 12.42 -0.93 20.52
CA LYS A 12 13.48 -0.85 19.51
C LYS A 12 13.36 -1.93 18.43
N GLU A 13 13.01 -3.15 18.82
CA GLU A 13 12.78 -4.25 17.88
C GLU A 13 11.56 -4.00 16.99
N LEU A 14 10.46 -3.52 17.57
CA LEU A 14 9.25 -3.16 16.82
C LEU A 14 9.51 -2.02 15.82
N ASP A 15 10.28 -1.00 16.20
CA ASP A 15 10.68 0.07 15.29
C ASP A 15 11.56 -0.44 14.14
N SER A 16 12.47 -1.37 14.43
CA SER A 16 13.30 -2.02 13.41
C SER A 16 12.44 -2.82 12.42
N ILE A 17 11.51 -3.63 12.92
CA ILE A 17 10.57 -4.39 12.10
C ILE A 17 9.73 -3.45 11.23
N LYS A 18 9.22 -2.36 11.81
CA LYS A 18 8.41 -1.37 11.09
C LYS A 18 9.20 -0.71 9.96
N LYS A 19 10.47 -0.35 10.18
CA LYS A 19 11.35 0.19 9.13
C LYS A 19 11.55 -0.81 8.01
N GLN A 20 11.89 -2.07 8.33
CA GLN A 20 12.08 -3.12 7.32
C GLN A 20 10.81 -3.37 6.52
N LEU A 21 9.63 -3.37 7.14
CA LEU A 21 8.36 -3.54 6.44
C LEU A 21 8.05 -2.37 5.51
N THR A 22 8.36 -1.13 5.90
CA THR A 22 8.26 0.03 5.01
C THR A 22 9.18 -0.13 3.81
N ASP A 23 10.45 -0.48 4.04
CA ASP A 23 11.43 -0.64 2.98
C ASP A 23 11.01 -1.74 1.99
N ILE A 24 10.55 -2.89 2.50
CA ILE A 24 10.02 -3.98 1.67
C ILE A 24 8.83 -3.46 0.86
N ARG A 25 7.89 -2.74 1.46
CA ARG A 25 6.72 -2.22 0.75
C ARG A 25 7.09 -1.21 -0.33
N GLU A 26 8.06 -0.34 -0.08
CA GLU A 26 8.51 0.67 -1.05
C GLU A 26 9.27 0.06 -2.22
N HIS A 27 10.01 -1.03 -1.96
CA HIS A 27 10.84 -1.72 -2.95
C HIS A 27 10.24 -3.02 -3.47
N MET A 28 9.03 -3.38 -3.02
CA MET A 28 8.21 -4.44 -3.62
C MET A 28 7.79 -3.96 -5.01
N VAL A 29 8.70 -4.17 -5.95
CA VAL A 29 8.46 -4.02 -7.38
C VAL A 29 7.87 -5.35 -7.82
N ASP A 30 6.65 -5.31 -8.33
CA ASP A 30 6.11 -6.41 -9.11
C ASP A 30 6.96 -6.51 -10.38
N VAL A 31 7.81 -7.55 -10.45
CA VAL A 31 8.81 -7.74 -11.51
C VAL A 31 8.12 -7.86 -12.88
N ASP A 32 6.86 -8.29 -12.91
CA ASP A 32 6.07 -8.42 -14.12
C ASP A 32 5.24 -7.14 -14.42
N CYS A 33 5.27 -6.13 -13.55
CA CYS A 33 4.54 -4.88 -13.72
C CYS A 33 5.44 -3.78 -14.31
N ILE A 34 5.64 -3.85 -15.63
CA ILE A 34 6.32 -2.80 -16.39
C ILE A 34 5.29 -1.72 -16.74
N LEU A 35 5.27 -0.64 -15.96
CA LEU A 35 4.42 0.53 -16.23
C LEU A 35 5.26 1.69 -16.75
N THR A 36 4.75 2.40 -17.75
CA THR A 36 5.21 3.76 -18.07
C THR A 36 4.82 4.72 -16.93
N ASP A 37 5.50 5.86 -16.84
CA ASP A 37 5.18 6.90 -15.86
C ASP A 37 3.70 7.34 -15.91
N LYS A 38 3.10 7.32 -17.11
CA LYS A 38 1.69 7.66 -17.30
C LYS A 38 0.78 6.59 -16.68
N GLU A 39 1.06 5.32 -16.92
CA GLU A 39 0.29 4.20 -16.37
C GLU A 39 0.44 4.14 -14.85
N ARG A 40 1.66 4.35 -14.33
CA ARG A 40 1.89 4.42 -12.88
C ARG A 40 1.04 5.50 -12.21
N LYS A 41 0.97 6.70 -12.80
CA LYS A 41 0.09 7.79 -12.31
C LYS A 41 -1.39 7.43 -12.33
N LEU A 42 -1.85 6.65 -13.31
CA LEU A 42 -3.25 6.20 -13.37
C LEU A 42 -3.54 5.20 -12.25
N VAL A 43 -2.62 4.27 -11.98
CA VAL A 43 -2.73 3.32 -10.87
C VAL A 43 -2.71 4.04 -9.53
N ASP A 44 -1.76 4.96 -9.31
CA ASP A 44 -1.70 5.75 -8.07
C ASP A 44 -3.00 6.55 -7.84
N LYS A 45 -3.56 7.11 -8.91
CA LYS A 45 -4.84 7.83 -8.86
C LYS A 45 -6.02 6.91 -8.52
N SER A 46 -6.00 5.65 -8.98
CA SER A 46 -7.06 4.68 -8.65
C SER A 46 -7.06 4.33 -7.16
N TYR A 47 -5.89 4.17 -6.54
CA TYR A 47 -5.78 3.99 -5.09
C TYR A 47 -6.31 5.19 -4.31
N GLU A 48 -6.02 6.41 -4.77
CA GLU A 48 -6.56 7.63 -4.15
C GLU A 48 -8.09 7.74 -4.29
N HIS A 49 -8.64 7.28 -5.41
CA HIS A 49 -10.09 7.21 -5.59
C HIS A 49 -10.72 6.16 -4.66
N GLN A 50 -10.06 5.01 -4.47
CA GLN A 50 -10.49 3.98 -3.53
C GLN A 50 -10.55 4.52 -2.10
N LYS A 51 -9.48 5.18 -1.62
CA LYS A 51 -9.44 5.79 -0.28
C LYS A 51 -10.53 6.82 -0.04
N LYS A 52 -11.01 7.47 -1.11
CA LYS A 52 -12.05 8.50 -1.08
C LYS A 52 -13.44 7.94 -1.39
N GLU A 53 -13.59 6.61 -1.47
CA GLU A 53 -14.85 5.92 -1.80
C GLU A 53 -15.48 6.40 -3.12
N LYS A 54 -14.64 6.73 -4.11
CA LYS A 54 -15.06 7.23 -5.44
C LYS A 54 -15.08 6.15 -6.52
N LEU A 55 -14.91 4.88 -6.15
CA LEU A 55 -14.95 3.77 -7.10
C LEU A 55 -16.36 3.20 -7.18
N ILE A 56 -16.73 2.75 -8.37
CA ILE A 56 -17.95 1.98 -8.60
C ILE A 56 -17.60 0.49 -8.70
N SER A 57 -18.59 -0.37 -8.44
CA SER A 57 -18.43 -1.80 -8.65
C SER A 57 -18.29 -2.13 -10.13
N LEU A 58 -17.67 -3.28 -10.43
CA LEU A 58 -17.56 -3.78 -11.80
C LEU A 58 -18.95 -3.98 -12.44
N SER A 59 -19.94 -4.41 -11.66
CA SER A 59 -21.33 -4.56 -12.10
C SER A 59 -21.96 -3.22 -12.51
N GLU A 60 -21.74 -2.16 -11.74
CA GLU A 60 -22.23 -0.82 -12.07
C GLU A 60 -21.53 -0.29 -13.32
N PHE A 61 -20.22 -0.47 -13.42
CA PHE A 61 -19.46 -0.06 -14.61
C PHE A 61 -19.92 -0.77 -15.89
N LYS A 62 -20.15 -2.09 -15.81
CA LYS A 62 -20.69 -2.87 -16.94
C LYS A 62 -22.06 -2.35 -17.39
N LYS A 63 -22.93 -2.03 -16.43
CA LYS A 63 -24.22 -1.42 -16.68
C LYS A 63 -24.12 -0.05 -17.39
N GLU A 64 -23.15 0.78 -17.00
CA GLU A 64 -22.87 2.07 -17.68
C GLU A 64 -22.38 1.88 -19.12
N LEU A 65 -21.62 0.82 -19.38
CA LEU A 65 -21.14 0.44 -20.72
C LEU A 65 -22.18 -0.30 -21.57
N GLY A 66 -23.33 -0.67 -21.00
CA GLY A 66 -24.38 -1.42 -21.70
C GLY A 66 -24.03 -2.87 -22.01
N ILE A 67 -23.14 -3.49 -21.23
CA ILE A 67 -22.70 -4.90 -21.35
C ILE A 67 -22.95 -5.71 -20.08
#